data_AF-A0A2V7FQW8-F1
#
_entry.id   AF-A0A2V7FQW8-F1
#
_cell.length_a   1.000
_cell.length_b   1.000
_cell.length_c   1.000
_cell.angle_alpha   90.00
_cell.angle_beta   90.00
_cell.angle_gamma   90.00
#
_symmetry.space_group_name_H-M   'P 1'
#
loop_
_entity.id
_entity.type
_entity.pdbx_description
1 polymer ?
#
loop_
_entity_poly.entity_id
_entity_poly.type
_entity_poly.pdbx_seq_one_letter_code
_entity_poly.pdbx_strand_id
1 'polypeptide(L)'
;MRPLDVAVIAAYCAAVVVFGLVLSGRQRDASDYFLGHRGLPWWAIMLSIVATETSSLTVISIPGIAARGDLTFLQLALGYLVGRIG
;
A
#
# COMPACT_ATOMS: atom_id res chain seq x y z
N MET A 1 15.20 -7.42 -20.32
CA MET A 1 13.77 -7.13 -20.14
C MET A 1 13.04 -7.75 -21.32
N ARG A 2 12.22 -8.77 -21.10
CA ARG A 2 11.41 -9.35 -22.17
C ARG A 2 10.38 -8.31 -22.62
N PRO A 3 9.97 -8.28 -23.90
CA PRO A 3 8.96 -7.34 -24.38
C PRO A 3 7.64 -7.46 -23.59
N LEU A 4 7.35 -8.65 -23.05
CA LEU A 4 6.22 -8.90 -22.15
C LEU A 4 6.36 -8.15 -20.81
N ASP A 5 7.55 -8.07 -20.22
CA ASP A 5 7.78 -7.35 -18.96
C ASP A 5 7.47 -5.85 -19.14
N VAL A 6 7.93 -5.27 -20.25
CA VAL A 6 7.69 -3.87 -20.60
C VAL A 6 6.20 -3.62 -20.85
N ALA A 7 5.52 -4.53 -21.54
CA ALA A 7 4.08 -4.43 -21.77
C ALA A 7 3.27 -4.45 -20.46
N VAL A 8 3.64 -5.32 -19.52
CA VAL A 8 2.98 -5.39 -18.20
C VAL A 8 3.18 -4.11 -17.40
N ILE A 9 4.41 -3.56 -17.38
CA ILE A 9 4.70 -2.30 -16.69
C ILE A 9 3.92 -1.14 -17.31
N ALA A 10 3.91 -1.04 -18.64
CA ALA A 10 3.17 0.00 -19.36
C ALA A 10 1.66 -0.10 -19.10
N ALA A 11 1.09 -1.31 -19.12
CA ALA A 11 -0.31 -1.54 -18.82
C ALA A 11 -0.67 -1.17 -17.37
N TYR A 12 0.18 -1.51 -16.41
CA TYR A 12 0.00 -1.12 -15.01
C TYR A 12 -0.03 0.41 -14.84
N CYS A 13 0.96 1.11 -15.41
CA CYS A 13 1.01 2.58 -15.35
C CYS A 13 -0.23 3.21 -15.99
N ALA A 14 -0.64 2.73 -17.17
CA ALA A 14 -1.85 3.21 -17.84
C ALA A 14 -3.11 2.98 -16.99
N ALA A 15 -3.25 1.79 -16.40
CA ALA A 15 -4.39 1.45 -15.55
C ALA A 15 -4.48 2.38 -14.32
N VAL A 16 -3.37 2.64 -13.64
CA VAL A 16 -3.33 3.54 -12.47
C VAL A 16 -3.73 4.96 -12.85
N VAL A 17 -3.22 5.48 -13.98
CA VAL A 17 -3.57 6.82 -14.47
C VAL A 17 -5.05 6.91 -14.83
N VAL A 18 -5.57 5.94 -15.59
CA VAL A 18 -6.99 5.90 -15.98
C VAL A 18 -7.88 5.83 -14.74
N PHE A 19 -7.54 4.98 -13.76
CA PHE A 19 -8.28 4.86 -12.51
C PHE A 19 -8.30 6.18 -11.73
N GLY A 20 -7.14 6.86 -11.62
CA GLY A 20 -7.04 8.17 -10.99
C GLY A 20 -7.88 9.24 -11.69
N LEU A 21 -7.87 9.27 -13.03
CA LEU A 21 -8.66 10.22 -13.82
C LEU A 21 -10.17 9.99 -13.67
N VAL A 22 -10.62 8.73 -13.66
CA VAL A 22 -12.03 8.38 -13.44
C VAL A 22 -12.51 8.80 -12.05
N LEU A 23 -11.67 8.65 -11.02
CA LEU A 23 -12.00 9.06 -9.65
C LEU A 23 -11.93 10.59 -9.44
N SER A 24 -11.00 11.26 -10.12
CA SER A 24 -10.73 12.70 -9.98
C SER A 24 -11.93 13.60 -10.34
N GLY A 25 -12.77 13.18 -11.31
CA GLY A 25 -13.92 13.96 -11.78
C GLY A 25 -15.08 14.13 -10.77
N ARG A 26 -14.96 13.61 -9.53
CA ARG A 26 -16.06 13.58 -8.53
C ARG A 26 -15.87 14.53 -7.34
N GLN A 27 -14.76 15.26 -7.21
CA GLN A 27 -14.52 16.18 -6.09
C GLN A 27 -14.93 17.61 -6.43
N ARG A 28 -16.02 18.10 -5.82
CA ARG A 28 -16.53 19.47 -5.99
C ARG A 28 -16.14 20.42 -4.85
N ASP A 29 -15.71 19.90 -3.70
CA ASP A 29 -15.33 20.68 -2.52
C ASP A 29 -14.10 20.07 -1.82
N ALA A 30 -13.26 20.92 -1.21
CA ALA A 30 -12.09 20.48 -0.44
C ALA A 30 -12.51 19.64 0.79
N SER A 31 -13.69 19.88 1.34
CA SER A 31 -14.26 19.05 2.41
C SER A 31 -14.61 17.65 1.91
N ASP A 32 -15.06 17.48 0.67
CA ASP A 32 -15.30 16.14 0.09
C ASP A 32 -13.99 15.41 -0.26
N TYR A 33 -12.91 16.16 -0.51
CA TYR A 33 -11.57 15.63 -0.71
C TYR A 33 -10.96 15.05 0.58
N PHE A 34 -11.08 15.77 1.70
CA PHE A 34 -10.48 15.37 2.99
C PHE A 34 -11.42 14.55 3.87
N LEU A 35 -12.73 14.82 3.84
CA LEU A 35 -13.72 14.10 4.65
C LEU A 35 -14.27 12.87 3.92
N GLY A 36 -13.87 12.68 2.65
CA GLY A 36 -14.11 11.51 1.82
C GLY A 36 -15.48 10.93 2.07
N HIS A 37 -16.54 11.64 1.66
CA HIS A 37 -17.96 11.27 1.74
C HIS A 37 -18.24 10.30 2.89
N ARG A 38 -18.72 10.77 4.05
CA ARG A 38 -18.96 10.07 5.36
C ARG A 38 -19.37 8.57 5.38
N GLY A 39 -19.54 7.88 4.25
CA GLY A 39 -19.66 6.43 4.07
C GLY A 39 -18.48 5.72 3.35
N LEU A 40 -17.24 6.22 3.34
CA LEU A 40 -16.09 5.35 3.01
C LEU A 40 -15.99 4.23 4.05
N PRO A 41 -16.03 2.94 3.64
CA PRO A 41 -16.03 1.86 4.59
C PRO A 41 -14.66 1.77 5.28
N TRP A 42 -14.67 1.46 6.58
CA TRP A 42 -13.47 1.44 7.42
C TRP A 42 -12.35 0.55 6.84
N TRP A 43 -12.69 -0.56 6.17
CA TRP A 43 -11.71 -1.44 5.54
C TRP A 43 -10.96 -0.76 4.38
N ALA A 44 -11.62 0.13 3.62
CA ALA A 44 -10.97 0.85 2.53
C ALA A 44 -9.98 1.89 3.06
N ILE A 45 -10.32 2.53 4.19
CA ILE A 45 -9.44 3.45 4.90
C ILE A 45 -8.21 2.69 5.42
N MET A 46 -8.41 1.54 6.06
CA MET A 46 -7.31 0.69 6.55
C MET A 46 -6.39 0.24 5.41
N LEU A 47 -6.95 -0.20 4.27
CA LEU A 47 -6.15 -0.58 3.10
C LEU A 47 -5.33 0.59 2.55
N SER A 48 -5.89 1.80 2.51
CA SER A 48 -5.18 3.00 2.07
C SER A 48 -4.01 3.35 2.99
N ILE A 49 -4.21 3.24 4.30
CA ILE A 49 -3.15 3.50 5.30
C ILE A 49 -2.03 2.47 5.12
N VAL A 50 -2.35 1.19 5.06
CA VAL A 50 -1.36 0.12 4.85
C VAL A 50 -0.61 0.31 3.53
N ALA A 51 -1.31 0.66 2.44
CA ALA A 51 -0.69 0.91 1.15
C ALA A 51 0.29 2.11 1.18
N THR A 52 -0.01 3.13 1.99
CA THR A 52 0.83 4.33 2.14
C THR A 52 2.01 4.08 3.09
N GLU A 53 1.80 3.28 4.14
CA GLU A 53 2.83 2.90 5.11
C GLU A 53 3.83 1.88 4.52
N THR A 54 3.37 1.02 3.61
CA THR A 54 4.22 -0.01 2.99
C THR A 54 5.22 0.62 2.02
N SER A 55 6.47 0.70 2.47
CA SER A 55 7.59 1.12 1.62
C SER A 55 8.07 -0.02 0.72
N SER A 56 8.52 0.30 -0.50
CA SER A 56 9.21 -0.67 -1.37
C SER A 56 10.48 -1.26 -0.72
N LEU A 57 11.11 -0.50 0.18
CA LEU A 57 12.28 -0.94 0.93
C LEU A 57 11.95 -2.12 1.83
N THR A 58 10.85 -2.09 2.58
CA THR A 58 10.52 -3.17 3.51
C THR A 58 10.20 -4.47 2.76
N VAL A 59 9.50 -4.37 1.63
CA VAL A 59 9.16 -5.50 0.75
C VAL A 59 10.41 -6.21 0.21
N ILE A 60 11.46 -5.46 -0.11
CA ILE A 60 12.71 -6.02 -0.66
C ILE A 60 13.69 -6.42 0.45
N SER A 61 13.82 -5.60 1.50
CA SER A 61 14.84 -5.72 2.54
C SER A 61 14.56 -6.86 3.52
N ILE A 62 13.31 -7.00 3.98
CA ILE A 62 12.96 -7.99 5.01
C ILE A 62 13.21 -9.42 4.52
N PRO A 63 12.78 -9.83 3.30
CA PRO A 63 13.13 -11.15 2.77
C PRO A 63 14.63 -11.31 2.54
N GLY A 64 15.33 -10.24 2.14
CA GLY A 64 16.78 -10.24 1.96
C GLY A 64 17.58 -10.43 3.25
N ILE A 65 17.02 -10.05 4.40
CA ILE A 65 17.58 -10.30 5.73
C ILE A 65 17.18 -11.72 6.20
N ALA A 66 15.92 -12.10 6.03
CA ALA A 66 15.42 -13.43 6.40
C ALA A 66 16.11 -14.57 5.61
N ALA A 67 16.42 -14.35 4.33
CA ALA A 67 17.16 -15.31 3.51
C ALA A 67 18.60 -15.58 4.01
N ARG A 68 19.17 -14.65 4.80
CA ARG A 68 20.46 -14.84 5.47
C ARG A 68 20.35 -15.59 6.80
N GLY A 69 19.15 -16.02 7.18
CA GLY A 69 18.88 -16.79 8.39
C GLY A 69 18.45 -15.95 9.60
N ASP A 70 18.26 -14.64 9.46
CA ASP A 70 17.92 -13.75 10.56
C ASP A 70 16.40 -13.48 10.63
N LEU A 71 15.77 -13.92 11.73
CA LEU A 71 14.34 -13.73 12.02
C LEU A 71 14.08 -12.61 13.03
N THR A 72 15.06 -11.76 13.32
CA THR A 72 14.93 -10.66 14.30
C THR A 72 13.76 -9.73 13.96
N PHE A 73 13.48 -9.51 12.66
CA PHE A 73 12.31 -8.74 12.22
C PHE A 73 10.97 -9.40 12.60
N LEU A 74 10.89 -10.74 12.56
CA LEU A 74 9.71 -11.48 13.00
C LEU A 74 9.54 -11.38 14.52
N GLN A 75 10.64 -11.44 15.28
CA GLN A 75 10.62 -11.27 16.73
C GLN A 75 10.14 -9.87 17.13
N LEU A 76 10.59 -8.82 16.43
CA LEU A 76 10.10 -7.45 16.62
C LEU A 76 8.60 -7.31 16.35
N ALA A 77 8.11 -7.90 15.25
CA ALA A 77 6.69 -7.88 14.91
C ALA A 77 5.84 -8.59 15.98
N LEU A 78 6.29 -9.76 16.45
CA LEU A 78 5.63 -10.50 17.53
C LEU A 78 5.66 -9.73 18.86
N GLY A 79 6.78 -9.10 19.20
CA GLY A 79 6.90 -8.27 20.41
C GLY A 79 5.96 -7.06 20.39
N TYR A 80 5.79 -6.42 19.22
CA TYR A 80 4.86 -5.31 19.05
C TYR A 80 3.39 -5.75 19.17
N LEU A 81 3.05 -6.94 18.66
CA LEU A 81 1.73 -7.53 18.81
C LEU A 81 1.42 -7.83 20.28
N VAL A 82 2.35 -8.49 20.99
CA VAL A 82 2.20 -8.80 22.42
C VAL A 82 2.09 -7.51 23.24
N GLY A 83 2.93 -6.51 22.98
CA GLY A 83 2.90 -5.23 23.69
C GLY A 83 1.66 -4.37 23.43
N ARG A 84 0.86 -4.66 22.38
CA ARG A 84 -0.44 -4.01 22.12
C ARG A 84 -1.63 -4.75 22.75
N ILE A 85 -1.45 -6.00 23.16
CA ILE A 85 -2.49 -6.83 23.79
C ILE A 85 -2.43 -6.73 25.33
N GLY A 86 -1.27 -6.32 25.88
CA GLY A 86 -1.05 -6.06 27.30
C GLY A 86 -1.37 -4.65 27.75
#